data_AF-F2U2W0-F1
#
_entry.id   AF-F2U2W0-F1
#
_cell.length_a   1.000
_cell.length_b   1.000
_cell.length_c   1.000
_cell.angle_alpha   90.00
_cell.angle_beta   90.00
_cell.angle_gamma   90.00
#
_symmetry.space_group_name_H-M   'P 1'
#
loop_
_entity.id
_entity.type
_entity.pdbx_description
1 polymer ?
#
loop_
_entity_poly.entity_id
_entity_poly.type
_entity_poly.pdbx_seq_one_letter_code
_entity_poly.pdbx_strand_id
1 'polypeptide(L)'
;MFLLAFDIEFADEAWERACFAAIGSTITAPCFQGLACTRRGKRFLLQCWFKHALVEQLQDLRSQLLHYVHHQMTCPVRIVERVFP
;
A
#
# COMPACT_ATOMS: atom_id res chain seq x y z
N MET A 1 -1.11 -3.26 10.53
CA MET A 1 -1.00 -2.26 9.44
C MET A 1 0.45 -2.16 8.96
N PHE A 2 0.68 -1.86 7.68
CA PHE A 2 1.99 -1.41 7.16
C PHE A 2 1.84 -0.13 6.33
N LEU A 3 2.95 0.57 6.07
CA LEU A 3 2.98 1.83 5.33
C LEU A 3 3.89 1.74 4.09
N LEU A 4 3.42 2.33 2.99
CA LEU A 4 4.23 2.60 1.79
C LEU A 4 4.42 4.11 1.67
N ALA A 5 5.66 4.56 1.46
CA ALA A 5 5.98 5.98 1.34
C ALA A 5 6.38 6.32 -0.10
N PHE A 6 5.76 7.38 -0.60
CA PHE A 6 5.97 7.94 -1.94
C PHE A 6 6.34 9.42 -1.81
N ASP A 7 7.02 9.94 -2.82
CA ASP A 7 7.16 11.39 -2.96
C ASP A 7 5.80 12.02 -3.28
N ILE A 8 5.55 13.21 -2.73
CA ILE A 8 4.22 13.85 -2.79
C ILE A 8 3.73 14.12 -4.21
N GLU A 9 4.63 14.28 -5.18
CA GLU A 9 4.30 14.49 -6.59
C GLU A 9 3.57 13.30 -7.21
N PHE A 10 3.71 12.11 -6.62
CA PHE A 10 3.04 10.88 -7.05
C PHE A 10 1.83 10.51 -6.18
N ALA A 11 1.39 11.39 -5.28
CA ALA A 11 0.36 11.06 -4.29
C ALA A 11 -0.98 10.65 -4.92
N ASP A 12 -1.43 11.38 -5.95
CA ASP A 12 -2.72 11.13 -6.58
C ASP A 12 -2.71 9.81 -7.36
N GLU A 13 -1.67 9.58 -8.17
CA GLU A 13 -1.49 8.32 -8.91
C GLU A 13 -1.36 7.12 -7.97
N ALA A 14 -0.55 7.24 -6.92
CA ALA A 14 -0.38 6.16 -5.94
C ALA A 14 -1.68 5.84 -5.21
N TRP A 15 -2.49 6.86 -4.87
CA TRP A 15 -3.78 6.66 -4.22
C TRP A 15 -4.80 6.01 -5.15
N GLU A 16 -4.93 6.51 -6.38
CA GLU A 16 -5.87 5.99 -7.37
C GLU A 16 -5.59 4.52 -7.69
N ARG A 17 -4.33 4.16 -7.97
CA ARG A 17 -3.92 2.78 -8.22
C ARG A 17 -4.18 1.86 -7.02
N ALA A 18 -3.90 2.32 -5.81
CA ALA A 18 -4.17 1.55 -4.60
C ALA A 18 -5.68 1.30 -4.42
N CYS A 19 -6.52 2.30 -4.69
CA CYS A 19 -7.97 2.16 -4.63
C CYS A 19 -8.50 1.18 -5.69
N PHE A 20 -7.98 1.24 -6.92
CA PHE A 20 -8.32 0.27 -7.96
C PHE A 20 -7.93 -1.15 -7.56
N ALA A 21 -6.73 -1.36 -7.00
CA ALA A 21 -6.30 -2.68 -6.53
C ALA A 21 -7.20 -3.23 -5.41
N ALA A 22 -7.64 -2.37 -4.50
CA ALA A 22 -8.52 -2.74 -3.39
C ALA A 22 -9.95 -3.06 -3.82
N ILE A 23 -10.54 -2.27 -4.72
CA ILE A 23 -11.95 -2.41 -5.13
C ILE A 23 -12.10 -3.41 -6.29
N GLY A 24 -11.12 -3.49 -7.18
CA GLY A 24 -11.12 -4.38 -8.35
C GLY A 24 -10.94 -5.87 -8.02
N SER A 25 -11.04 -6.26 -6.74
CA SER A 25 -10.78 -7.62 -6.24
C SER A 25 -9.40 -8.16 -6.64
N THR A 26 -8.44 -7.25 -6.86
CA THR A 26 -7.09 -7.59 -7.31
C THR A 26 -6.19 -7.95 -6.15
N ILE A 27 -6.44 -7.34 -4.98
CA ILE A 27 -5.91 -7.81 -3.71
C ILE A 27 -6.72 -9.03 -3.28
N THR A 28 -6.09 -10.21 -3.30
CA THR A 28 -6.72 -11.49 -2.94
C THR A 28 -6.40 -11.94 -1.52
N ALA A 29 -5.45 -11.27 -0.86
CA ALA A 29 -5.05 -11.61 0.49
C ALA A 29 -6.23 -11.45 1.47
N PRO A 30 -6.69 -12.53 2.12
CA PRO A 30 -7.92 -12.53 2.93
C PRO A 30 -7.80 -11.69 4.20
N CYS A 31 -6.58 -11.34 4.59
CA CYS A 31 -6.33 -10.48 5.74
C CYS A 31 -6.53 -8.99 5.44
N PHE A 32 -6.66 -8.58 4.18
CA PHE A 32 -6.86 -7.18 3.79
C PHE A 32 -8.16 -6.61 4.36
N GLN A 33 -8.11 -5.39 4.90
CA GLN A 33 -9.28 -4.72 5.50
C GLN A 33 -9.56 -3.36 4.89
N GLY A 34 -8.55 -2.70 4.31
CA GLY A 34 -8.75 -1.40 3.70
C GLY A 34 -7.48 -0.61 3.52
N LEU A 35 -7.65 0.56 2.94
CA LEU A 35 -6.60 1.53 2.69
C LEU A 35 -6.96 2.87 3.33
N ALA A 36 -5.94 3.56 3.83
CA ALA A 36 -6.01 4.95 4.21
C ALA A 36 -4.78 5.67 3.66
N CYS A 37 -4.81 7.00 3.58
CA CYS A 37 -3.63 7.77 3.24
C CYS A 37 -3.46 9.01 4.09
N THR A 38 -2.22 9.50 4.15
CA THR A 38 -1.90 10.75 4.84
C THR A 38 -0.79 11.47 4.10
N ARG A 39 -0.93 12.78 3.91
CA ARG A 39 0.11 13.65 3.36
C ARG A 39 0.89 14.27 4.52
N ARG A 40 2.23 14.16 4.51
CA ARG A 40 3.10 14.73 5.55
C ARG A 40 4.35 15.35 4.92
N GLY A 41 4.36 16.69 4.84
CA GLY A 41 5.44 17.42 4.18
C GLY A 41 5.55 17.00 2.71
N LYS A 42 6.75 16.63 2.26
CA LYS A 42 7.01 16.16 0.89
C LYS A 42 6.73 14.66 0.67
N ARG A 43 6.07 13.98 1.61
CA ARG A 43 5.78 12.54 1.52
C ARG A 43 4.29 12.26 1.53
N PHE A 44 3.91 11.29 0.72
CA PHE A 44 2.61 10.62 0.76
C PHE A 44 2.79 9.26 1.44
N LEU A 45 1.95 8.98 2.45
CA LEU A 45 1.97 7.73 3.19
C LEU A 45 0.69 6.96 2.89
N LEU A 46 0.80 5.85 2.18
CA LEU A 46 -0.28 4.89 1.96
C LEU A 46 -0.28 3.86 3.09
N GLN A 47 -1.41 3.72 3.77
CA GLN A 47 -1.59 2.80 4.89
C GLN A 47 -2.42 1.61 4.42
N CYS A 48 -1.89 0.40 4.63
CA CYS A 48 -2.60 -0.83 4.35
C CYS A 48 -3.01 -1.52 5.66
N TRP A 49 -4.32 -1.65 5.87
CA TRP A 49 -4.90 -2.23 7.08
C TRP A 49 -5.20 -3.70 6.84
N PHE A 50 -4.90 -4.51 7.85
CA PHE A 50 -5.10 -5.95 7.82
C PHE A 50 -5.52 -6.46 9.20
N LYS A 51 -6.24 -7.58 9.24
CA LYS A 51 -6.68 -8.24 10.47
C LYS A 51 -5.94 -9.58 10.62
N HIS A 52 -5.43 -9.87 11.83
CA HIS A 52 -4.89 -11.17 12.27
C HIS A 52 -4.31 -12.03 11.12
N ALA A 53 -3.12 -11.65 10.64
CA ALA A 53 -2.51 -12.26 9.47
C ALA A 53 -1.24 -13.01 9.86
N LEU A 54 -1.00 -14.17 9.24
CA LEU A 54 0.30 -14.82 9.28
C LEU A 54 1.32 -13.97 8.52
N VAL A 55 2.61 -14.10 8.86
CA VAL A 55 3.70 -13.35 8.21
C VAL A 55 3.68 -13.54 6.68
N GLU A 56 3.40 -14.75 6.22
CA GLU A 56 3.31 -15.08 4.79
C GLU A 56 2.18 -14.31 4.09
N GLN A 57 1.00 -14.20 4.72
CA GLN A 57 -0.13 -13.44 4.18
C GLN A 57 0.16 -11.94 4.13
N LEU A 58 0.94 -11.43 5.09
CA LEU A 58 1.39 -10.04 5.09
C LEU A 58 2.40 -9.76 3.97
N GLN A 59 3.32 -10.70 3.74
CA GLN A 59 4.29 -10.60 2.64
C GLN A 59 3.61 -10.68 1.28
N ASP A 60 2.61 -11.56 1.12
CA ASP A 60 1.80 -11.64 -0.10
C ASP A 60 1.00 -10.36 -0.33
N LEU A 61 0.23 -9.89 0.67
CA LEU A 61 -0.50 -8.62 0.60
C LEU A 61 0.41 -7.43 0.23
N ARG A 62 1.60 -7.37 0.84
CA ARG A 62 2.60 -6.35 0.54
C ARG A 62 3.06 -6.45 -0.92
N SER A 63 3.36 -7.66 -1.39
CA SER A 63 3.84 -7.91 -2.75
C SER A 63 2.79 -7.55 -3.79
N GLN A 64 1.53 -7.91 -3.56
CA GLN A 64 0.41 -7.54 -4.41
C GLN A 64 0.24 -6.02 -4.47
N LEU A 65 0.13 -5.35 -3.33
CA LEU A 65 -0.07 -3.89 -3.29
C LEU A 65 1.09 -3.14 -3.95
N LEU A 66 2.33 -3.55 -3.69
CA LEU A 66 3.50 -2.97 -4.34
C LEU A 66 3.49 -3.20 -5.84
N HIS A 67 3.19 -4.42 -6.29
CA HIS A 67 3.11 -4.71 -7.70
C HIS A 67 2.08 -3.81 -8.38
N TYR A 68 0.87 -3.69 -7.83
CA TYR A 68 -0.19 -2.89 -8.47
C TYR A 68 0.05 -1.39 -8.43
N VAL A 69 0.63 -0.87 -7.34
CA VAL A 69 0.95 0.56 -7.27
C VAL A 69 2.17 0.86 -8.13
N HIS A 70 3.21 0.01 -8.13
CA HIS A 70 4.47 0.27 -8.82
C HIS A 70 4.46 -0.10 -10.31
N HIS A 71 3.61 -1.03 -10.76
CA HIS A 71 3.56 -1.46 -12.16
C HIS A 71 3.16 -0.26 -13.04
N GLN A 72 4.17 0.40 -13.63
CA GLN A 72 4.13 1.62 -14.46
C GLN A 72 4.42 2.97 -13.78
N MET A 73 4.75 3.00 -12.48
CA MET A 73 5.29 4.23 -11.88
C MET A 73 6.81 4.30 -12.12
N THR A 74 7.31 5.47 -12.51
CA THR A 74 8.77 5.77 -12.53
C THR A 74 9.30 6.16 -11.14
N CYS A 75 8.42 6.25 -10.15
CA CYS A 75 8.71 6.66 -8.78
C CYS A 75 9.51 5.59 -8.01
N PRO A 76 10.62 5.96 -7.32
CA PRO A 76 11.28 5.09 -6.37
C PRO A 76 10.42 4.93 -5.10
N VAL A 77 9.66 3.84 -5.00
CA VAL A 77 8.84 3.54 -3.83
C VAL A 77 9.71 3.15 -2.64
N ARG A 78 9.59 3.86 -1.52
CA ARG A 78 10.24 3.49 -0.26
C ARG A 78 9.25 2.81 0.67
N ILE A 79 9.51 1.55 0.97
CA ILE A 79 8.72 0.80 1.92
C ILE A 79 9.17 1.21 3.33
N VAL A 80 8.28 1.86 4.08
CA VAL A 80 8.54 2.23 5.47
C VAL A 80 7.68 1.32 6.35
N GLU A 81 8.21 0.16 6.71
CA GLU A 81 7.51 -0.75 7.60
C GLU A 81 7.50 -0.20 9.03
N ARG A 82 6.30 0.15 9.50
CA ARG A 82 5.98 0.08 10.91
C ARG A 82 4.87 -0.94 11.06
N VAL A 83 5.25 -2.17 11.39
CA VAL A 83 4.31 -3.17 11.88
C VAL A 83 3.95 -2.73 13.29
N PHE A 84 2.76 -2.13 13.43
CA PHE A 84 2.20 -1.91 14.76
C PHE A 84 1.81 -3.28 15.34
N PRO A 85 2.20 -3.59 16.59
CA PRO A 85 1.71 -4.79 17.28
C PRO A 85 0.19 -4.76 17.44
#